data_AF-A0A2D6KVY9-F1
#
_entry.id   AF-A0A2D6KVY9-F1
#
_cell.length_a   1.000
_cell.length_b   1.000
_cell.length_c   1.000
_cell.angle_alpha   90.00
_cell.angle_beta   90.00
_cell.angle_gamma   90.00
#
_symmetry.space_group_name_H-M   'P 1'
#
loop_
_entity.id
_entity.type
_entity.pdbx_description
1 polymer ?
#
loop_
_entity_poly.entity_id
_entity_poly.type
_entity_poly.pdbx_seq_one_letter_code
_entity_poly.pdbx_strand_id
1 'polypeptide(L)' 'MARYKHLSRKLRLAKLNKKTRWAPFWTVFKKYGKGRRVHPGRHTVLKRSWRRTKTKA' A
#
# COMPACT_ATOMS: atom_id res chain seq x y z
N MET A 1 15.17 -9.62 -14.07
CA MET A 1 15.06 -9.57 -12.59
C MET A 1 16.20 -10.39 -12.03
N ALA A 2 16.95 -9.89 -11.04
CA ALA A 2 17.98 -10.71 -10.39
C ALA A 2 17.31 -11.90 -9.67
N ARG A 3 17.76 -13.12 -9.98
CA ARG A 3 17.31 -14.37 -9.36
C ARG A 3 17.62 -14.39 -7.87
N TYR A 4 18.79 -13.87 -7.51
CA TYR A 4 19.27 -13.78 -6.13
C TYR A 4 19.24 -12.32 -5.67
N LYS A 5 18.70 -12.09 -4.46
CA LYS A 5 18.61 -10.76 -3.85
C LYS A 5 19.08 -10.89 -2.40
N HIS A 6 19.89 -9.93 -1.95
CA HIS A 6 20.21 -9.80 -0.53
C HIS A 6 18.94 -9.70 0.32
N LEU A 7 19.00 -10.27 1.53
CA LEU A 7 17.88 -10.27 2.47
C LEU A 7 17.32 -8.86 2.72
N SER A 8 18.20 -7.88 2.91
CA SER A 8 17.82 -6.47 3.10
C SER A 8 16.97 -5.92 1.95
N ARG A 9 17.28 -6.31 0.71
CA ARG A 9 16.50 -5.95 -0.47
C ARG A 9 15.15 -6.67 -0.49
N LYS A 10 15.11 -7.96 -0.14
CA LYS A 10 13.87 -8.76 -0.07
C LYS A 10 12.89 -8.17 0.95
N LEU A 11 13.36 -7.79 2.13
CA LEU A 11 12.54 -7.16 3.18
C LEU A 11 11.99 -5.79 2.75
N ARG A 12 12.82 -4.94 2.13
CA ARG A 12 12.39 -3.64 1.59
C ARG A 12 11.31 -3.81 0.51
N LEU A 13 11.50 -4.74 -0.42
CA LEU A 13 10.51 -5.05 -1.46
C LEU A 13 9.20 -5.58 -0.86
N ALA A 14 9.26 -6.46 0.15
CA ALA A 14 8.07 -6.97 0.84
C ALA A 14 7.29 -5.84 1.54
N LYS A 15 7.98 -4.92 2.23
CA LYS A 15 7.36 -3.72 2.84
C LYS A 15 6.69 -2.84 1.77
N LEU A 16 7.34 -2.63 0.63
CA LEU A 16 6.78 -1.85 -0.48
C LEU A 16 5.59 -2.54 -1.14
N ASN A 17 5.55 -3.88 -1.18
CA ASN A 17 4.42 -4.62 -1.71
C ASN A 17 3.18 -4.46 -0.82
N LYS A 18 3.33 -4.41 0.51
CA LYS A 18 2.20 -4.18 1.43
C LYS A 18 1.53 -2.80 1.20
N LYS A 19 2.28 -1.80 0.73
CA LYS A 19 1.79 -0.44 0.44
C LYS A 19 1.01 -0.29 -0.89
N THR A 20 0.77 -1.37 -1.63
CA THR A 20 -0.03 -1.32 -2.86
C THR A 20 -1.53 -1.45 -2.60
N ARG A 21 -1.91 -1.93 -1.41
CA ARG A 21 -3.29 -2.17 -0.98
C ARG A 21 -3.96 -0.86 -0.57
N TRP A 22 -5.28 -0.81 -0.68
CA TRP A 22 -6.07 0.26 -0.07
C TRP A 22 -6.04 0.17 1.45
N ALA A 23 -6.35 1.30 2.09
CA ALA A 23 -6.68 1.30 3.50
C ALA A 23 -7.82 0.29 3.78
N PRO A 24 -7.80 -0.41 4.92
CA PRO A 24 -8.86 -1.35 5.26
C PRO A 24 -10.22 -0.65 5.40
N PHE A 25 -11.31 -1.31 5.00
CA PHE A 25 -12.65 -0.71 5.08
C PHE A 25 -13.02 -0.24 6.50
N TRP A 26 -12.66 -0.99 7.53
CA TRP A 26 -12.94 -0.62 8.93
C TRP A 26 -12.33 0.73 9.34
N THR A 27 -11.28 1.20 8.66
CA THR A 27 -10.69 2.52 8.94
C THR A 27 -11.60 3.68 8.52
N VAL A 28 -12.53 3.44 7.59
CA VAL A 28 -13.57 4.41 7.20
C VAL A 28 -14.41 4.78 8.42
N PHE A 29 -14.83 3.79 9.20
CA PHE A 29 -15.63 4.02 10.41
C PHE A 29 -14.88 4.80 11.47
N LYS A 30 -13.59 4.50 11.67
CA LYS A 30 -12.76 5.22 12.65
C LYS A 30 -12.53 6.68 12.25
N LYS A 31 -12.35 6.96 10.95
CA LYS A 31 -12.00 8.31 10.47
C LYS A 31 -13.22 9.20 10.23
N TYR A 32 -14.28 8.66 9.63
CA TYR A 32 -15.44 9.43 9.17
C TYR A 32 -16.71 9.19 9.99
N GLY A 33 -16.67 8.27 10.95
CA GLY A 33 -17.84 7.85 11.71
C GLY A 33 -18.64 6.71 11.04
N LYS A 34 -19.57 6.13 11.81
CA LYS A 34 -20.44 5.05 11.35
C LYS A 34 -21.46 5.58 10.32
N GLY A 35 -21.83 4.75 9.34
CA GLY A 35 -22.87 5.08 8.35
C GLY A 35 -22.42 5.91 7.14
N ARG A 36 -21.18 6.41 7.11
CA ARG A 36 -20.65 7.14 5.95
C ARG A 36 -20.24 6.17 4.82
N ARG A 37 -20.81 6.35 3.63
CA ARG A 37 -20.48 5.57 2.41
C ARG A 37 -19.22 6.13 1.71
N VAL A 38 -18.10 6.20 2.42
CA VAL A 38 -16.83 6.69 1.88
C VAL A 38 -15.93 5.52 1.50
N HIS A 39 -15.43 5.50 0.26
CA HIS A 39 -14.50 4.48 -0.18
C HIS A 39 -13.10 4.68 0.47
N PRO A 40 -12.44 3.63 0.98
CA PRO A 40 -11.16 3.75 1.70
C PRO A 40 -10.01 4.31 0.86
N GLY A 41 -10.15 4.29 -0.46
CA GLY A 41 -9.26 4.99 -1.38
C GLY A 41 -9.14 6.49 -1.09
N ARG A 42 -10.16 7.14 -0.50
CA ARG A 42 -10.16 8.58 -0.19
C ARG A 42 -9.12 8.98 0.86
N HIS A 43 -8.79 8.09 1.80
CA HIS A 43 -7.74 8.33 2.82
C HIS A 43 -6.56 7.37 2.70
N THR A 44 -6.46 6.62 1.61
CA THR A 44 -5.25 5.87 1.31
C THR A 44 -4.19 6.85 0.81
N VAL A 45 -3.28 7.27 1.68
CA VAL A 45 -2.23 8.27 1.35
C VAL A 45 -1.24 7.73 0.31
N LEU A 46 -0.86 6.46 0.46
CA LEU A 46 0.15 5.82 -0.39
C LEU A 46 -0.48 4.62 -1.08
N LYS A 47 -0.71 4.72 -2.39
CA LYS A 47 -1.03 3.59 -3.26
C LYS A 47 -0.08 3.61 -4.45
N ARG A 48 0.70 2.52 -4.62
CA ARG A 48 1.70 2.45 -5.68
C ARG A 48 1.26 1.52 -6.82
N SER A 49 1.58 1.92 -8.04
CA SER A 49 1.45 1.08 -9.25
C SER A 49 2.82 0.83 -9.88
N TRP A 50 3.09 -0.41 -10.30
CA TRP A 50 4.35 -0.80 -10.95
C TRP A 50 4.52 -0.21 -12.35
N ARG A 51 3.42 0.15 -13.01
CA ARG A 51 3.42 0.84 -14.32
C ARG A 51 3.78 2.30 -14.17
N ARG A 52 3.25 2.97 -13.14
CA ARG A 52 3.41 4.43 -12.95
C ARG A 52 4.68 4.83 -12.19
N THR A 53 5.10 4.06 -11.19
CA THR A 53 6.23 4.44 -10.32
C THR A 53 7.15 3.25 -10.03
N LYS A 54 8.41 3.37 -10.43
CA LYS A 54 9.45 2.36 -10.20
C LYS A 54 10.03 2.48 -8.78
N THR A 55 10.39 1.35 -8.17
CA THR A 55 10.97 1.30 -6.83
C THR A 55 12.49 1.40 -6.89
N LYS A 56 13.10 2.23 -6.03
CA LYS A 56 14.56 2.35 -5.89
C LYS A 56 15.17 1.32 -4.92
N ALA A 57 14.44 0.24 -4.60
CA ALA A 57 14.80 -0.74 -3.56
C ALA A 57 15.68 -1.89 -4.05
#